data_AF-A0A143QJ74-F1
#
_entry.id   AF-A0A143QJ74-F1
#
_cell.length_a   1.000
_cell.length_b   1.000
_cell.length_c   1.000
_cell.angle_alpha   90.00
_cell.angle_beta   90.00
_cell.angle_gamma   90.00
#
_symmetry.space_group_name_H-M   'P 1'
#
loop_
_entity.id
_entity.type
_entity.pdbx_description
1 polymer ?
#
loop_
_entity_poly.entity_id
_entity_poly.type
_entity_poly.pdbx_seq_one_letter_code
_entity_poly.pdbx_strand_id
1 'polypeptide(L)'
;MSNIGEGGGQGATLRSELAKETLMGLDDKISNKTEDLGGKAKEAAGSATGDRDLEAEGKGDQTSAAFKDGAEKVKDAASNIKDKLTGK
;
A
#
# COMPACT_ATOMS: atom_id res chain seq x y z
N MET A 1 47.46 20.52 19.07
CA MET A 1 46.34 21.14 18.35
C MET A 1 45.56 20.02 17.68
N SER A 2 44.39 19.66 18.21
CA SER A 2 43.43 18.78 17.54
C SER A 2 42.12 19.53 17.47
N ASN A 3 41.86 20.10 16.29
CA ASN A 3 40.58 20.64 15.88
C ASN A 3 39.94 19.64 14.91
N ILE A 4 38.63 19.82 14.66
CA ILE A 4 37.71 18.99 13.85
C ILE A 4 37.03 17.95 14.76
N GLY A 5 35.77 18.08 15.17
CA GLY A 5 34.65 18.78 14.56
C GLY A 5 33.58 17.76 14.21
N GLU A 6 32.82 17.27 15.20
CA GLU A 6 31.66 16.39 15.00
C GLU A 6 30.52 16.77 15.95
N GLY A 7 30.06 18.00 15.85
CA GLY A 7 28.75 18.40 16.35
C GLY A 7 27.71 18.24 15.24
N GLY A 8 27.24 17.02 14.97
CA GLY A 8 26.36 16.82 13.80
C GLY A 8 25.52 15.54 13.76
N GLY A 9 25.41 14.77 14.85
CA GLY A 9 24.76 13.44 14.80
C GLY A 9 23.27 13.39 15.12
N GLN A 10 22.72 14.37 15.84
CA GLN A 10 21.39 14.21 16.45
C GLN A 10 20.27 14.99 15.74
N GLY A 11 20.60 16.07 15.02
CA GLY A 11 19.62 16.89 14.29
C GLY A 11 19.24 16.36 12.90
N ALA A 12 20.12 15.60 12.25
CA ALA A 12 19.85 14.98 10.95
C ALA A 12 18.92 13.77 11.07
N THR A 13 19.07 12.98 12.14
CA THR A 13 18.29 11.76 12.39
C THR A 13 16.82 12.09 12.66
N LEU A 14 16.55 13.10 13.51
CA LEU A 14 15.18 13.57 13.81
C LEU A 14 14.44 14.08 12.55
N ARG A 15 15.14 14.77 11.64
CA ARG A 15 14.55 15.22 10.37
C ARG A 15 14.35 14.06 9.39
N SER A 16 15.23 13.06 9.41
CA SER A 16 15.10 11.85 8.61
C SER A 16 13.98 10.92 9.08
N GLU A 17 13.72 10.86 10.39
CA GLU A 17 12.59 10.10 10.96
C GLU A 17 11.27 10.80 10.69
N LEU A 18 11.17 12.13 10.83
CA LEU A 18 9.96 12.89 10.50
C LEU A 18 9.65 12.85 8.98
N ALA A 19 10.70 12.91 8.15
CA ALA A 19 10.57 12.72 6.71
C ALA A 19 10.19 11.29 6.35
N LYS A 20 10.71 10.27 7.07
CA LYS A 20 10.30 8.87 6.89
C LYS A 20 8.86 8.62 7.34
N GLU A 21 8.40 9.24 8.42
CA GLU A 21 7.02 9.07 8.90
C GLU A 21 6.02 9.69 7.93
N THR A 22 6.32 10.89 7.44
CA THR A 22 5.49 11.57 6.43
C THR A 22 5.55 10.88 5.08
N LEU A 23 6.73 10.41 4.65
CA LEU A 23 6.89 9.64 3.42
C LEU A 23 6.22 8.27 3.52
N MET A 24 6.45 7.47 4.56
CA MET A 24 5.77 6.17 4.75
C MET A 24 4.25 6.33 4.83
N GLY A 25 3.75 7.35 5.55
CA GLY A 25 2.31 7.63 5.61
C GLY A 25 1.69 8.14 4.30
N LEU A 26 2.47 8.82 3.45
CA LEU A 26 2.05 9.17 2.10
C LEU A 26 2.18 7.99 1.14
N ASP A 27 3.29 7.26 1.14
CA ASP A 27 3.57 6.08 0.32
C ASP A 27 2.56 4.97 0.58
N ASP A 28 2.17 4.68 1.83
CA ASP A 28 1.12 3.67 2.11
C ASP A 28 -0.25 4.10 1.53
N LYS A 29 -0.61 5.38 1.69
CA LYS A 29 -1.87 5.91 1.15
C LYS A 29 -1.85 6.07 -0.37
N ILE A 30 -0.69 6.38 -0.93
CA ILE A 30 -0.46 6.52 -2.36
C ILE A 30 -0.42 5.13 -2.98
N SER A 31 0.29 4.17 -2.41
CA SER A 31 0.40 2.80 -2.92
C SER A 31 -0.98 2.14 -3.00
N ASN A 32 -1.79 2.26 -1.94
CA ASN A 32 -3.15 1.71 -1.95
C ASN A 32 -4.09 2.40 -2.95
N LYS A 33 -3.86 3.69 -3.25
CA LYS A 33 -4.58 4.41 -4.33
C LYS A 33 -3.96 4.20 -5.71
N THR A 34 -2.69 3.81 -5.78
CA THR A 34 -1.91 3.65 -7.01
C THR A 34 -2.26 2.35 -7.69
N GLU A 35 -2.52 1.28 -6.95
CA GLU A 35 -3.08 0.05 -7.53
C GLU A 35 -4.49 0.30 -8.12
N ASP A 36 -5.35 1.04 -7.40
CA ASP A 36 -6.68 1.41 -7.88
C ASP A 36 -6.63 2.34 -9.12
N LEU A 37 -5.71 3.31 -9.10
CA LEU A 37 -5.43 4.19 -10.23
C LEU A 37 -4.81 3.45 -11.42
N GLY A 38 -3.92 2.49 -11.16
CA GLY A 38 -3.25 1.69 -12.19
C GLY A 38 -4.26 0.81 -12.92
N GLY A 39 -5.14 0.12 -12.19
CA GLY A 39 -6.21 -0.67 -12.77
C GLY A 39 -7.17 0.17 -13.61
N LYS A 40 -7.63 1.31 -13.08
CA LYS A 40 -8.49 2.25 -13.83
C LYS A 40 -7.79 2.88 -15.04
N ALA A 41 -6.50 3.16 -14.93
CA ALA A 41 -5.72 3.71 -16.03
C ALA A 41 -5.54 2.68 -17.14
N LYS A 42 -5.27 1.40 -16.82
CA LYS A 42 -5.24 0.31 -17.80
C LYS A 42 -6.60 0.12 -18.46
N GLU A 43 -7.68 0.17 -17.69
CA GLU A 43 -9.05 0.07 -18.19
C GLU A 43 -9.38 1.20 -19.17
N ALA A 44 -9.12 2.45 -18.77
CA ALA A 44 -9.35 3.63 -19.60
C ALA A 44 -8.46 3.66 -20.85
N ALA A 45 -7.19 3.27 -20.71
CA ALA A 45 -6.26 3.18 -21.84
C ALA A 45 -6.70 2.11 -22.83
N GLY A 46 -7.05 0.91 -22.35
CA GLY A 46 -7.54 -0.19 -23.18
C GLY A 46 -8.84 0.15 -23.91
N SER A 47 -9.82 0.75 -23.22
CA SER A 47 -11.05 1.22 -23.87
C SER A 47 -10.79 2.33 -24.90
N ALA A 48 -9.82 3.21 -24.66
CA ALA A 48 -9.48 4.30 -25.57
C ALA A 48 -8.68 3.85 -26.81
N THR A 49 -7.79 2.86 -26.66
CA THR A 49 -6.98 2.31 -27.76
C THR A 49 -7.63 1.11 -28.45
N GLY A 50 -8.73 0.58 -27.89
CA GLY A 50 -9.38 -0.65 -28.37
C GLY A 50 -8.65 -1.93 -27.98
N ASP A 51 -7.74 -1.85 -27.01
CA ASP A 51 -6.89 -2.94 -26.55
C ASP A 51 -7.61 -3.72 -25.42
N ARG A 52 -8.14 -4.89 -25.78
CA ARG A 52 -8.97 -5.71 -24.88
C ARG A 52 -8.18 -6.32 -23.74
N ASP A 53 -6.88 -6.55 -23.93
CA ASP A 53 -6.01 -7.11 -22.89
C ASP A 53 -5.79 -6.08 -21.78
N LEU A 54 -5.53 -4.82 -22.14
CA LEU A 54 -5.42 -3.71 -21.17
C LEU A 54 -6.73 -3.47 -20.40
N GLU A 55 -7.89 -3.53 -21.07
CA GLU A 55 -9.18 -3.41 -20.40
C GLU A 55 -9.43 -4.57 -19.42
N ALA A 56 -9.12 -5.80 -19.84
CA ALA A 56 -9.30 -6.99 -19.02
C ALA A 56 -8.37 -7.01 -17.81
N GLU A 57 -7.11 -6.60 -17.96
CA GLU A 57 -6.16 -6.44 -16.85
C GLU A 57 -6.69 -5.44 -15.81
N GLY A 58 -7.17 -4.27 -16.24
CA GLY A 58 -7.71 -3.25 -15.34
C GLY A 58 -8.89 -3.75 -14.49
N LYS A 59 -9.83 -4.47 -15.11
CA LYS A 59 -10.96 -5.12 -14.41
C LYS A 59 -10.52 -6.28 -13.52
N GLY A 60 -9.54 -7.06 -13.97
CA GLY A 60 -8.99 -8.20 -13.23
C GLY A 60 -8.30 -7.76 -11.93
N ASP A 61 -7.52 -6.69 -12.00
CA ASP A 61 -6.84 -6.08 -10.85
C ASP A 61 -7.87 -5.57 -9.82
N GLN A 62 -8.92 -4.86 -10.26
CA GLN A 62 -10.00 -4.40 -9.36
C GLN A 62 -10.74 -5.56 -8.68
N THR A 63 -11.05 -6.61 -9.43
CA THR A 63 -11.78 -7.78 -8.91
C THR A 63 -10.92 -8.55 -7.90
N SER A 64 -9.64 -8.73 -8.20
CA SER A 64 -8.69 -9.39 -7.31
C SER A 64 -8.46 -8.61 -6.02
N ALA A 65 -8.36 -7.28 -6.11
CA ALA A 65 -8.25 -6.41 -4.94
C ALA A 65 -9.49 -6.51 -4.05
N ALA A 66 -10.69 -6.36 -4.61
CA ALA A 66 -11.94 -6.50 -3.87
C ALA A 66 -12.11 -7.89 -3.24
N PHE A 67 -11.67 -8.93 -3.94
CA PHE A 67 -11.68 -10.30 -3.42
C PHE A 67 -10.68 -10.51 -2.27
N LYS A 68 -9.44 -9.99 -2.39
CA LYS A 68 -8.45 -10.04 -1.31
C LYS A 68 -8.95 -9.33 -0.06
N ASP A 69 -9.44 -8.09 -0.19
CA ASP A 69 -10.00 -7.31 0.92
C ASP A 69 -11.16 -8.04 1.61
N GLY A 70 -12.08 -8.61 0.81
CA GLY A 70 -13.21 -9.38 1.30
C GLY A 70 -12.77 -10.67 2.01
N ALA A 71 -11.82 -11.40 1.42
CA ALA A 71 -11.31 -12.65 1.96
C ALA A 71 -10.52 -12.44 3.26
N GLU A 72 -9.71 -11.38 3.36
CA GLU A 72 -8.98 -11.04 4.58
C GLU A 72 -9.92 -10.68 5.71
N LYS A 73 -10.98 -9.89 5.46
CA LYS A 73 -12.01 -9.59 6.48
C LYS A 73 -12.77 -10.83 6.94
N VAL A 74 -13.15 -11.71 6.01
CA VAL A 74 -13.83 -12.97 6.35
C VAL A 74 -12.91 -13.89 7.14
N LYS A 75 -11.63 -13.99 6.75
CA LYS A 75 -10.64 -14.82 7.45
C LYS A 75 -10.35 -14.28 8.86
N ASP A 76 -10.24 -12.98 9.03
CA ASP A 76 -10.03 -12.33 10.33
C ASP A 76 -11.24 -12.53 11.26
N ALA A 77 -12.47 -12.33 10.76
CA ALA A 77 -13.69 -12.59 11.51
C ALA A 77 -13.83 -14.08 11.88
N ALA A 78 -13.53 -14.99 10.95
CA ALA A 78 -13.55 -16.42 11.19
C ALA A 78 -12.48 -16.84 12.20
N SER A 79 -11.28 -16.25 12.15
CA SER A 79 -10.20 -16.53 13.10
C SER A 79 -10.57 -16.03 14.49
N ASN A 80 -11.16 -14.83 14.63
CA ASN A 80 -11.66 -14.30 15.90
C ASN A 80 -12.77 -15.17 16.52
N ILE A 81 -13.71 -15.65 15.69
CA ILE A 81 -14.78 -16.55 16.14
C ILE A 81 -14.20 -17.91 16.55
N LYS A 82 -13.27 -18.44 15.77
CA LYS A 82 -12.59 -19.70 16.06
C LYS A 82 -11.79 -19.61 17.35
N ASP A 83 -11.05 -18.53 17.57
CA ASP A 83 -10.24 -18.31 18.77
C ASP A 83 -11.12 -18.26 20.04
N LYS A 84 -12.24 -17.52 19.99
CA LYS A 84 -13.25 -17.48 21.06
C LYS A 84 -13.92 -18.82 21.32
N LEU A 85 -14.11 -19.66 20.30
CA LEU A 85 -14.71 -21.00 20.42
C LEU A 85 -13.69 -22.06 20.85
N THR A 86 -12.42 -21.92 20.49
CA THR A 86 -11.35 -22.87 20.85
C THR A 86 -10.71 -22.59 22.20
N GLY A 87 -11.02 -21.45 22.83
CA GLY A 87 -10.78 -21.19 24.25
C GLY A 87 -9.32 -21.35 24.67
N LYS A 88 -8.42 -20.59 24.03
CA LYS A 88 -7.02 -20.46 24.47
C LYS A 88 -6.80 -19.14 25.21
#